data_AF-A0A1Y5HWC5-F1
#
_entry.id   AF-A0A1Y5HWC5-F1
#
_cell.length_a   1.000
_cell.length_b   1.000
_cell.length_c   1.000
_cell.angle_alpha   90.00
_cell.angle_beta   90.00
_cell.angle_gamma   90.00
#
_symmetry.space_group_name_H-M   'P 1'
#
loop_
_entity.id
_entity.type
_entity.pdbx_description
1 polymer ?
#
loop_
_entity_poly.entity_id
_entity_poly.type
_entity_poly.pdbx_seq_one_letter_code
_entity_poly.pdbx_strand_id
1 'polypeptide(L)'
;MIKTLLSQYPTLFRVAFCLYALLVLWASLRTGGGPQPIEHFDKVMHFTFYGLFTVIAAGCTKHKKTFIQLSIFIACYGALMEFFQSFVPSRFMSIADIVANTSGVVIVACGLLRSVFQDK
;
A
#
# COMPACT_ATOMS: atom_id res chain seq x y z
N MET A 1 -6.85 -20.28 9.45
CA MET A 1 -8.08 -19.59 8.98
C MET A 1 -7.76 -18.45 8.01
N ILE A 2 -7.00 -17.42 8.40
CA ILE A 2 -6.63 -16.28 7.52
C ILE A 2 -5.90 -16.70 6.24
N LYS A 3 -4.92 -17.60 6.35
CA LYS A 3 -4.20 -18.15 5.18
C LYS A 3 -5.13 -18.82 4.17
N THR A 4 -6.17 -19.49 4.65
CA THR A 4 -7.17 -20.16 3.80
C THR A 4 -8.01 -19.13 3.07
N LEU A 5 -8.52 -18.10 3.77
CA LEU A 5 -9.34 -17.04 3.19
C LEU A 5 -8.60 -16.24 2.11
N LEU A 6 -7.37 -15.78 2.39
CA LEU A 6 -6.58 -14.98 1.45
C LEU A 6 -6.23 -15.74 0.17
N SER A 7 -6.08 -17.06 0.27
CA SER A 7 -5.51 -17.86 -0.82
C SER A 7 -6.52 -18.71 -1.60
N GLN A 8 -7.80 -18.59 -1.26
CA GLN A 8 -8.90 -19.32 -1.89
C GLN A 8 -9.27 -18.74 -3.27
N TYR A 9 -9.08 -17.43 -3.47
CA TYR A 9 -9.47 -16.72 -4.70
C TYR A 9 -8.38 -15.74 -5.18
N PRO A 10 -7.21 -16.23 -5.63
CA PRO A 10 -6.07 -15.37 -5.99
C PRO A 10 -6.37 -14.43 -7.16
N THR A 11 -7.26 -14.81 -8.08
CA THR A 11 -7.67 -13.96 -9.21
C THR A 11 -8.46 -12.74 -8.74
N LEU A 12 -9.39 -12.91 -7.80
CA LEU A 12 -10.15 -11.81 -7.22
C LEU A 12 -9.22 -10.80 -6.53
N PHE A 13 -8.26 -11.29 -5.73
CA PHE A 13 -7.28 -10.42 -5.09
C PHE A 13 -6.36 -9.70 -6.08
N ARG A 14 -5.99 -10.33 -7.22
CA ARG A 14 -5.22 -9.66 -8.28
C ARG A 14 -6.02 -8.56 -8.96
N VAL A 15 -7.31 -8.79 -9.23
CA VAL A 15 -8.21 -7.76 -9.74
C VAL A 15 -8.34 -6.62 -8.73
N ALA A 16 -8.57 -6.94 -7.46
CA ALA A 16 -8.62 -5.96 -6.37
C ALA A 16 -7.30 -5.18 -6.25
N PHE A 17 -6.15 -5.85 -6.39
CA PHE A 17 -4.83 -5.22 -6.37
C PHE A 17 -4.68 -4.19 -7.48
N CYS A 18 -5.06 -4.53 -8.72
CA CYS A 18 -5.01 -3.61 -9.85
C CYS A 18 -5.96 -2.41 -9.66
N LEU A 19 -7.20 -2.68 -9.24
CA LEU A 19 -8.17 -1.62 -8.97
C LEU A 19 -7.72 -0.70 -7.83
N TYR A 20 -7.13 -1.26 -6.79
CA TYR A 20 -6.61 -0.50 -5.65
C TYR A 20 -5.38 0.33 -6.05
N ALA A 21 -4.50 -0.20 -6.91
CA ALA A 21 -3.41 0.56 -7.50
C ALA A 21 -3.93 1.78 -8.27
N LEU A 22 -4.96 1.60 -9.10
CA LEU A 22 -5.59 2.71 -9.84
C LEU A 22 -6.26 3.72 -8.90
N LEU A 23 -6.89 3.26 -7.82
CA LEU A 23 -7.46 4.12 -6.79
C LEU A 23 -6.39 4.97 -6.11
N VAL A 24 -5.28 4.36 -5.69
CA VAL A 24 -4.16 5.08 -5.06
C VAL A 24 -3.53 6.05 -6.05
N LEU A 25 -3.35 5.66 -7.31
CA LEU A 25 -2.84 6.56 -8.37
C LEU A 25 -3.72 7.81 -8.48
N TRP A 26 -5.03 7.61 -8.64
CA TRP A 26 -5.98 8.70 -8.76
C TRP A 26 -6.02 9.57 -7.50
N ALA A 27 -6.03 8.97 -6.32
CA ALA A 27 -6.06 9.71 -5.05
C ALA A 27 -4.77 10.53 -4.80
N SER A 28 -3.62 9.98 -5.21
CA SER A 28 -2.32 10.63 -5.08
C SER A 28 -2.16 11.80 -6.06
N LEU A 29 -2.60 11.63 -7.32
CA LEU A 29 -2.30 12.58 -8.41
C LEU A 29 -3.44 13.54 -8.74
N ARG A 30 -4.63 13.37 -8.14
CA ARG A 30 -5.68 14.39 -8.29
C ARG A 30 -5.26 15.71 -7.63
N THR A 31 -5.63 16.80 -8.29
CA THR A 31 -5.55 18.14 -7.70
C THR A 31 -6.47 18.23 -6.49
N GLY A 32 -6.12 19.10 -5.55
CA GLY A 32 -6.80 19.20 -4.26
C GLY A 32 -5.90 18.73 -3.12
N GLY A 33 -5.35 19.71 -2.42
CA GLY A 33 -4.59 19.59 -1.18
C GLY A 33 -4.87 20.85 -0.36
N GLY A 34 -6.05 20.90 0.25
CA GLY A 34 -6.42 21.98 1.16
C GLY A 34 -5.98 21.68 2.59
N PRO A 35 -6.12 22.66 3.50
CA PRO A 35 -5.92 22.43 4.93
C PRO A 35 -6.76 21.23 5.39
N GLN A 36 -6.10 20.25 6.01
CA GLN A 36 -6.81 19.14 6.64
C GLN A 36 -7.42 19.63 7.96
N PRO A 37 -8.66 19.24 8.30
CA PRO A 37 -9.30 19.64 9.54
C PRO A 37 -8.64 19.04 10.79
N ILE A 38 -7.89 17.94 10.61
CA ILE A 38 -7.14 17.26 11.67
C ILE A 38 -5.67 17.27 11.28
N GLU A 39 -4.83 17.80 12.17
CA GLU A 39 -3.38 17.83 11.96
C GLU A 39 -2.82 16.41 11.83
N HIS A 40 -1.90 16.22 10.87
CA HIS A 40 -1.25 14.94 10.57
C HIS A 40 -2.16 13.77 10.13
N PHE A 41 -3.46 13.99 9.92
CA PHE A 41 -4.38 12.93 9.49
C PHE A 41 -4.03 12.34 8.12
N ASP A 42 -3.43 13.15 7.25
CA ASP A 42 -2.84 12.73 5.99
C ASP A 42 -1.84 11.57 6.18
N LYS A 43 -0.94 11.64 7.17
CA LYS A 43 0.03 10.57 7.43
C LYS A 43 -0.63 9.28 7.87
N VAL A 44 -1.72 9.36 8.64
CA VAL A 44 -2.52 8.18 9.04
C VAL A 44 -3.17 7.55 7.81
N MET A 45 -3.66 8.37 6.88
CA MET A 45 -4.23 7.89 5.62
C MET A 45 -3.17 7.22 4.74
N HIS A 46 -1.99 7.83 4.60
CA HIS A 46 -0.83 7.25 3.91
C HIS A 46 -0.45 5.88 4.49
N PHE A 47 -0.28 5.80 5.81
CA PHE A 47 -0.02 4.53 6.50
C PHE A 47 -1.10 3.49 6.22
N THR A 48 -2.37 3.85 6.39
CA THR A 48 -3.51 2.93 6.28
C THR A 48 -3.70 2.44 4.85
N PHE A 49 -3.59 3.31 3.85
CA PHE A 49 -3.82 2.96 2.45
C PHE A 49 -2.78 1.97 1.95
N TYR A 50 -1.50 2.20 2.26
CA TYR A 50 -0.40 1.32 1.85
C TYR A 50 -0.33 0.04 2.68
N GLY A 51 -0.75 0.09 3.95
CA GLY A 51 -0.99 -1.11 4.76
C GLY A 51 -2.07 -2.00 4.15
N LEU A 52 -3.24 -1.44 3.81
CA LEU A 52 -4.33 -2.18 3.16
C LEU A 52 -3.92 -2.72 1.79
N PHE A 53 -3.17 -1.94 1.00
CA PHE A 53 -2.63 -2.41 -0.28
C PHE A 53 -1.77 -3.68 -0.09
N THR A 54 -0.98 -3.71 0.98
CA THR A 54 -0.15 -4.87 1.35
C THR A 54 -0.99 -6.07 1.81
N VAL A 55 -2.10 -5.86 2.52
CA VAL A 55 -3.06 -6.93 2.84
C VAL A 55 -3.65 -7.55 1.56
N ILE A 56 -4.04 -6.72 0.59
CA ILE A 56 -4.56 -7.19 -0.70
C ILE A 56 -3.48 -7.99 -1.45
N ALA A 57 -2.23 -7.55 -1.41
CA ALA A 57 -1.10 -8.27 -2.01
C ALA A 57 -0.91 -9.67 -1.43
N ALA A 58 -1.16 -9.87 -0.13
CA ALA A 58 -1.08 -11.19 0.50
C ALA A 58 -2.10 -12.18 -0.05
N GLY A 59 -3.26 -11.71 -0.52
CA GLY A 59 -4.24 -12.57 -1.19
C GLY A 59 -3.90 -12.92 -2.65
N CYS A 60 -2.94 -12.22 -3.27
CA CYS A 60 -2.55 -12.44 -4.66
C CYS A 60 -1.70 -13.71 -4.87
N THR A 61 -1.09 -14.23 -3.81
CA THR A 61 -0.10 -15.31 -3.88
C THR A 61 -0.03 -16.16 -2.60
N LYS A 62 0.34 -17.43 -2.77
CA LYS A 62 0.69 -18.34 -1.66
C LYS A 62 2.19 -18.37 -1.37
N HIS A 63 3.00 -17.79 -2.24
CA HIS A 63 4.46 -17.87 -2.17
C HIS A 63 5.04 -16.67 -1.43
N LYS A 64 5.78 -16.94 -0.35
CA LYS A 64 6.48 -15.93 0.46
C LYS A 64 7.32 -14.97 -0.38
N LYS A 65 8.11 -15.51 -1.32
CA LYS A 65 8.97 -14.71 -2.22
C LYS A 65 8.17 -13.70 -3.03
N THR A 66 7.06 -14.13 -3.64
CA THR A 66 6.19 -13.24 -4.43
C THR A 66 5.53 -12.18 -3.55
N PHE A 67 5.11 -12.52 -2.33
CA PHE A 67 4.53 -11.54 -1.40
C PHE A 67 5.55 -10.45 -1.01
N ILE A 68 6.80 -10.84 -0.75
CA ILE A 68 7.89 -9.90 -0.47
C ILE A 68 8.13 -8.99 -1.69
N GLN A 69 8.17 -9.55 -2.90
CA GLN A 69 8.33 -8.78 -4.14
C GLN A 69 7.18 -7.77 -4.33
N LEU A 70 5.93 -8.17 -4.08
CA LEU A 70 4.78 -7.27 -4.15
C LEU A 70 4.85 -6.18 -3.08
N SER A 71 5.31 -6.49 -1.87
CA SER A 71 5.48 -5.50 -0.79
C SER A 71 6.54 -4.46 -1.15
N ILE A 72 7.69 -4.89 -1.70
CA ILE A 72 8.73 -3.99 -2.21
C ILE A 72 8.17 -3.12 -3.34
N PHE A 73 7.44 -3.73 -4.28
CA PHE A 73 6.78 -3.01 -5.35
C PHE A 73 5.84 -1.92 -4.83
N ILE A 74 4.99 -2.23 -3.83
CA ILE A 74 4.07 -1.26 -3.23
C ILE A 74 4.84 -0.10 -2.58
N ALA A 75 5.94 -0.37 -1.86
CA ALA A 75 6.76 0.67 -1.25
C ALA A 75 7.41 1.59 -2.30
N CYS A 76 8.00 1.01 -3.35
CA CYS A 76 8.56 1.77 -4.47
C CYS A 76 7.48 2.57 -5.22
N TYR A 77 6.31 1.96 -5.43
CA TYR A 77 5.15 2.60 -6.03
C TYR A 77 4.72 3.82 -5.21
N GLY A 78 4.70 3.72 -3.87
CA GLY A 78 4.35 4.85 -3.01
C GLY A 78 5.35 5.99 -3.05
N ALA A 79 6.64 5.68 -3.01
CA ALA A 79 7.68 6.69 -3.21
C ALA A 79 7.57 7.36 -4.59
N LEU A 80 7.22 6.60 -5.63
CA LEU A 80 7.01 7.14 -6.97
C LEU A 80 5.78 8.05 -7.03
N MET A 81 4.69 7.74 -6.32
CA MET A 81 3.52 8.62 -6.26
C MET A 81 3.85 9.95 -5.57
N GLU A 82 4.60 9.93 -4.47
CA GLU A 82 5.09 11.14 -3.79
C GLU A 82 5.99 11.98 -4.70
N PHE A 83 6.87 11.33 -5.46
CA PHE A 83 7.66 12.01 -6.48
C PHE A 83 6.78 12.63 -7.56
N PHE A 84 5.79 11.91 -8.08
CA PHE A 84 4.88 12.44 -9.11
C PHE A 84 4.00 13.58 -8.60
N GLN A 85 3.69 13.64 -7.32
CA GLN A 85 3.00 14.78 -6.72
C GLN A 85 3.78 16.09 -6.85
N SER A 86 5.11 16.08 -7.01
CA SER A 86 5.86 17.32 -7.27
C SER A 86 5.51 17.99 -8.60
N PHE A 87 4.85 17.25 -9.52
CA PHE A 87 4.38 17.76 -10.81
C PHE A 87 2.88 18.10 -10.81
N VAL A 88 2.18 17.86 -9.70
CA VAL A 88 0.74 18.12 -9.58
C VAL A 88 0.53 19.47 -8.91
N PRO A 89 -0.18 20.43 -9.54
CA PRO A 89 -0.53 21.69 -8.91
C PRO A 89 -1.25 21.45 -7.57
N SER A 90 -0.95 22.24 -6.54
CA SER A 90 -1.50 22.11 -5.18
C SER A 90 -1.07 20.86 -4.39
N ARG A 91 -0.05 20.13 -4.86
CA ARG A 91 0.57 19.02 -4.12
C ARG A 91 2.06 19.29 -3.90
N PHE A 92 2.61 18.64 -2.88
CA PHE A 92 4.01 18.73 -2.53
C PHE A 92 4.51 17.33 -2.21
N MET A 93 5.69 16.98 -2.74
CA MET A 93 6.38 15.77 -2.33
C MET A 93 6.77 15.89 -0.86
N SER A 94 6.53 14.84 -0.09
CA SER A 94 6.77 14.83 1.35
C SER A 94 7.53 13.58 1.79
N ILE A 95 8.74 13.77 2.34
CA ILE A 95 9.52 12.66 2.91
C ILE A 95 8.75 11.98 4.05
N ALA A 96 7.99 12.77 4.83
CA ALA A 96 7.16 12.23 5.90
C ALA A 96 6.07 11.29 5.36
N ASP A 97 5.50 11.59 4.20
CA ASP A 97 4.48 10.73 3.57
C ASP A 97 5.11 9.49 2.93
N ILE A 98 6.32 9.58 2.37
CA ILE A 98 7.11 8.40 1.97
C ILE A 98 7.33 7.46 3.16
N VAL A 99 7.70 8.01 4.33
CA VAL A 99 7.88 7.23 5.57
C VAL A 99 6.56 6.63 6.05
N ALA A 100 5.45 7.37 6.01
CA ALA A 100 4.13 6.88 6.38
C ALA A 100 3.67 5.74 5.46
N ASN A 101 3.79 5.91 4.13
CA ASN A 101 3.51 4.88 3.14
C ASN A 101 4.32 3.60 3.42
N THR A 102 5.63 3.76 3.56
CA THR A 102 6.57 2.64 3.73
C THR A 102 6.36 1.92 5.05
N SER A 103 6.12 2.64 6.14
CA SER A 103 5.84 2.03 7.45
C SER A 103 4.55 1.20 7.44
N GLY A 104 3.51 1.65 6.75
CA GLY A 104 2.28 0.87 6.53
C GLY A 104 2.55 -0.46 5.85
N VAL A 105 3.35 -0.44 4.77
CA VAL A 105 3.79 -1.66 4.06
C VAL A 105 4.58 -2.57 4.99
N VAL A 106 5.61 -2.05 5.67
CA VAL A 106 6.54 -2.84 6.48
C VAL A 106 5.81 -3.50 7.65
N ILE A 107 5.00 -2.76 8.41
CA ILE A 107 4.31 -3.30 9.58
C ILE A 107 3.35 -4.43 9.17
N VAL A 108 2.55 -4.22 8.13
CA VAL A 108 1.61 -5.24 7.64
C VAL A 108 2.37 -6.43 7.05
N ALA A 109 3.40 -6.21 6.24
CA ALA A 109 4.21 -7.27 5.66
C ALA A 109 4.86 -8.14 6.73
N CYS A 110 5.47 -7.55 7.76
CA CYS A 110 6.06 -8.27 8.88
C CYS A 110 5.01 -9.11 9.63
N GLY A 111 3.83 -8.55 9.89
CA GLY A 111 2.74 -9.27 10.55
C GLY A 111 2.24 -10.48 9.74
N LEU A 112 2.09 -10.31 8.42
CA LEU A 112 1.62 -11.37 7.52
C LEU A 112 2.69 -12.43 7.23
N LEU A 113 3.97 -12.04 7.16
CA LEU A 113 5.08 -13.00 7.06
C LEU A 113 5.10 -13.95 8.26
N ARG A 114 4.87 -13.43 9.47
CA ARG A 114 4.83 -14.23 10.70
C ARG A 114 3.59 -15.09 10.86
N SER A 115 2.45 -14.73 10.26
CA SER A 115 1.17 -15.42 10.49
C SER A 115 0.65 -16.25 9.32
N VAL A 116 1.04 -15.90 8.08
CA VAL A 116 0.54 -16.50 6.84
C VAL A 116 1.63 -17.25 6.09
N PHE A 117 2.83 -16.67 6.00
CA PHE A 117 3.94 -17.17 5.18
C PHE A 117 5.08 -17.78 6.00
N GLN A 118 4.79 -18.37 7.17
CA GLN A 118 5.78 -19.16 7.88
C GLN A 118 6.22 -20.34 6.99
N ASP A 119 7.53 -20.43 6.74
CA ASP A 119 8.15 -21.63 6.21
C ASP A 119 8.05 -22.67 7.33
N LYS A 120 7.37 -23.79 7.07
CA LYS A 120 7.37 -24.94 7.98
C LYS A 120 8.70 -25.66 7.90
#